data_AF-A0AAD5GMP0-F1
#
_entry.id   AF-A0AAD5GMP0-F1
#
_cell.length_a   1.000
_cell.length_b   1.000
_cell.length_c   1.000
_cell.angle_alpha   90.00
_cell.angle_beta   90.00
_cell.angle_gamma   90.00
#
_symmetry.space_group_name_H-M   'P 1'
#
loop_
_entity.id
_entity.type
_entity.pdbx_description
1 polymer ?
#
loop_
_entity_poly.entity_id
_entity_poly.type
_entity_poly.pdbx_seq_one_letter_code
_entity_poly.pdbx_strand_id
1 'polypeptide(L)'
;MLYTERAHFFYRYKIRGIQNLIIYSLPERKEFYPEIVNMLDESQSMNCTVLFTRFDILRLERIVGAGPAKRMVNSDKRIFTFC
;
A
#
# COMPACT_ATOMS: atom_id res chain seq x y z
N MET A 1 -12.00 -9.71 -5.48
CA MET A 1 -11.91 -8.81 -6.66
C MET A 1 -10.44 -8.57 -6.95
N LEU A 2 -9.99 -8.75 -8.19
CA LEU A 2 -8.62 -8.39 -8.60
C LEU A 2 -8.63 -6.97 -9.17
N TYR A 3 -7.74 -6.12 -8.67
CA TYR A 3 -7.61 -4.73 -9.10
C TYR A 3 -6.18 -4.45 -9.55
N THR A 4 -6.03 -3.66 -10.61
CA THR A 4 -4.71 -3.37 -11.21
C THR A 4 -4.48 -1.87 -11.25
N GLU A 5 -3.21 -1.46 -11.17
CA GLU A 5 -2.82 -0.05 -11.26
C GLU A 5 -3.22 0.58 -12.60
N ARG A 6 -3.16 -0.18 -13.71
CA ARG A 6 -3.58 0.33 -15.03
C ARG A 6 -5.07 0.67 -15.03
N ALA A 7 -5.91 -0.20 -14.47
CA ALA A 7 -7.33 0.08 -14.33
C ALA A 7 -7.58 1.28 -13.40
N HIS A 8 -6.78 1.41 -12.33
CA HIS A 8 -6.87 2.56 -11.42
C HIS A 8 -6.50 3.88 -12.10
N PHE A 9 -5.46 3.90 -12.93
CA PHE A 9 -5.02 5.08 -13.68
C PHE A 9 -6.09 5.59 -14.65
N PHE A 10 -6.77 4.71 -15.38
CA PHE A 10 -7.76 5.14 -16.39
C PHE A 10 -9.12 5.49 -15.80
N TYR A 11 -9.60 4.75 -14.81
CA TYR A 11 -10.99 4.87 -14.35
C TYR A 11 -11.16 5.49 -12.97
N ARG A 12 -10.11 5.53 -12.13
CA ARG A 12 -10.17 6.04 -10.74
C ARG A 12 -11.42 5.58 -9.98
N TYR A 13 -11.69 4.28 -10.04
CA TYR A 13 -12.85 3.71 -9.35
C TYR A 13 -12.75 3.91 -7.84
N LYS A 14 -13.78 4.50 -7.24
CA LYS A 14 -13.95 4.56 -5.78
C LYS A 14 -14.77 3.36 -5.32
N ILE A 15 -14.09 2.30 -4.93
CA ILE A 15 -14.72 1.11 -4.36
C ILE A 15 -14.87 1.38 -2.86
N ARG A 16 -16.08 1.25 -2.31
CA ARG A 16 -16.34 1.39 -0.87
C ARG A 16 -16.64 0.01 -0.28
N GLY A 17 -16.33 -0.19 1.00
CA GLY A 17 -16.61 -1.46 1.68
C GLY A 17 -15.46 -2.49 1.62
N ILE A 18 -14.23 -2.08 1.35
CA ILE A 18 -13.09 -3.02 1.36
C ILE A 18 -12.71 -3.33 2.82
N GLN A 19 -12.85 -4.58 3.20
CA GLN A 19 -12.41 -5.07 4.53
C GLN A 19 -10.96 -5.55 4.48
N ASN A 20 -10.60 -6.35 3.48
CA ASN A 20 -9.24 -6.88 3.32
C ASN A 20 -8.59 -6.35 2.04
N LEU A 21 -7.53 -5.56 2.20
CA LEU A 21 -6.70 -5.05 1.12
C LEU A 21 -5.35 -5.79 1.12
N ILE A 22 -5.03 -6.44 0.01
CA ILE A 22 -3.72 -7.07 -0.22
C ILE A 22 -3.08 -6.41 -1.42
N ILE A 23 -1.96 -5.73 -1.19
CA ILE A 23 -1.15 -5.09 -2.22
C ILE A 23 0.04 -6.00 -2.53
N TYR A 24 0.04 -6.61 -3.72
CA TYR A 24 1.12 -7.52 -4.13
C TYR A 24 2.45 -6.81 -4.41
N SER A 25 2.40 -5.57 -4.87
CA SER A 25 3.57 -4.75 -5.17
C SER A 25 3.25 -3.30 -4.89
N LEU A 26 4.24 -2.57 -4.35
CA LEU A 26 4.09 -1.15 -4.05
C LEU A 26 3.73 -0.36 -5.32
N PRO A 27 2.78 0.58 -5.22
CA PRO A 27 2.39 1.39 -6.36
C PRO A 27 3.56 2.19 -6.94
N GLU A 28 3.60 2.34 -8.26
CA GLU A 28 4.67 3.12 -8.91
C GLU A 28 4.52 4.63 -8.63
N ARG A 29 3.27 5.09 -8.53
CA ARG A 29 2.91 6.46 -8.16
C ARG A 29 2.53 6.55 -6.70
N LYS A 30 3.17 7.49 -5.99
CA LYS A 30 2.89 7.76 -4.57
C LYS A 30 1.43 8.13 -4.28
N GLU A 31 0.73 8.68 -5.27
CA GLU A 31 -0.66 9.15 -5.16
C GLU A 31 -1.65 7.99 -5.02
N PHE A 32 -1.33 6.83 -5.60
CA PHE A 32 -2.24 5.68 -5.61
C PHE A 32 -2.29 4.97 -4.27
N TYR A 33 -1.20 4.98 -3.51
CA TYR A 33 -1.17 4.34 -2.20
C TYR A 33 -2.24 4.91 -1.25
N PRO A 34 -2.31 6.23 -0.97
CA PRO A 34 -3.37 6.79 -0.13
C PRO A 34 -4.75 6.67 -0.78
N GLU A 35 -4.88 6.77 -2.11
CA GLU A 35 -6.17 6.59 -2.78
C GLU A 35 -6.75 5.19 -2.54
N ILE A 36 -5.95 4.14 -2.65
CA ILE A 36 -6.36 2.74 -2.43
C ILE A 36 -6.56 2.45 -0.94
N VAL A 37 -5.71 2.99 -0.06
CA VAL A 37 -5.88 2.83 1.39
C VAL A 37 -7.15 3.52 1.89
N ASN A 38 -7.51 4.67 1.33
CA ASN A 38 -8.75 5.38 1.66
C ASN A 38 -10.03 4.67 1.17
N MET A 39 -9.92 3.62 0.36
CA MET A 39 -11.05 2.76 -0.03
C MET A 39 -11.38 1.70 1.03
N LEU A 40 -10.51 1.49 2.03
CA LEU A 40 -10.86 0.64 3.16
C LEU A 40 -11.99 1.28 3.95
N ASP A 41 -12.94 0.44 4.33
CA ASP A 41 -14.09 0.87 5.09
C ASP A 41 -13.74 1.01 6.57
N GLU A 42 -14.24 2.06 7.24
CA GLU A 42 -14.03 2.34 8.68
C GLU A 42 -14.64 1.30 9.63
N SER A 43 -15.09 0.16 9.11
CA SER A 43 -15.56 -0.98 9.88
C SER A 43 -14.44 -1.60 10.76
N GLN A 44 -14.81 -2.20 11.89
CA GLN A 44 -13.90 -2.69 12.93
C GLN A 44 -12.88 -3.77 12.48
N SER A 45 -13.07 -4.40 11.31
CA SER A 45 -12.22 -5.48 10.82
C SER A 45 -11.57 -5.13 9.47
N MET A 46 -10.88 -3.99 9.41
CA MET A 46 -10.07 -3.64 8.25
C MET A 46 -8.65 -4.23 8.36
N ASN A 47 -8.14 -4.81 7.29
CA ASN A 47 -6.76 -5.29 7.22
C ASN A 47 -6.10 -4.85 5.91
N CYS A 48 -4.93 -4.23 6.00
CA CYS A 48 -4.12 -3.83 4.87
C CYS A 48 -2.76 -4.54 4.96
N THR A 49 -2.49 -5.42 4.00
CA THR A 49 -1.22 -6.15 3.90
C THR A 49 -0.52 -5.77 2.61
N VAL A 50 0.73 -5.34 2.72
CA VAL A 50 1.56 -4.93 1.58
C VAL A 50 2.76 -5.86 1.49
N LEU A 51 2.93 -6.48 0.33
CA LEU A 51 4.10 -7.27 0.02
C LEU A 51 5.15 -6.38 -0.63
N PHE A 52 6.37 -6.41 -0.11
CA PHE A 52 7.50 -5.70 -0.68
C PHE A 52 8.76 -6.54 -0.55
N THR A 53 9.72 -6.30 -1.43
CA THR A 53 11.04 -6.92 -1.39
C THR A 53 12.12 -5.86 -1.14
N ARG A 54 13.35 -6.30 -0.84
CA ARG A 54 14.49 -5.38 -0.67
C ARG A 54 14.80 -4.59 -1.96
N PHE A 55 14.37 -5.07 -3.12
CA PHE A 55 14.55 -4.41 -4.41
C PHE A 55 13.56 -3.27 -4.66
N ASP A 56 12.45 -3.22 -3.91
CA ASP A 56 11.42 -2.20 -4.04
C ASP A 56 11.68 -0.98 -3.15
N ILE A 57 12.91 -0.82 -2.64
CA ILE A 57 13.26 0.25 -1.70
C ILE A 57 12.94 1.64 -2.29
N LEU A 58 13.20 1.85 -3.58
CA LEU A 58 12.91 3.12 -4.25
C LEU A 58 11.40 3.43 -4.31
N ARG A 59 10.56 2.41 -4.43
CA ARG A 59 9.09 2.57 -4.39
C ARG A 59 8.60 2.82 -2.98
N LEU A 60 9.19 2.11 -2.01
CA LEU A 60 8.87 2.26 -0.60
C LEU A 60 9.25 3.66 -0.09
N GLU A 61 10.44 4.15 -0.42
CA GLU A 61 10.92 5.50 -0.05
C GLU A 61 9.97 6.61 -0.52
N ARG A 62 9.29 6.43 -1.66
CA ARG A 62 8.31 7.40 -2.18
C ARG A 62 7.02 7.46 -1.37
N ILE A 63 6.67 6.38 -0.67
CA ILE A 63 5.43 6.25 0.10
C ILE A 63 5.69 6.57 1.58
N VAL A 64 6.68 5.94 2.19
CA VAL A 64 6.96 6.05 3.64
C VAL A 64 8.13 7.00 3.96
N GLY A 65 8.87 7.48 2.95
CA GLY A 65 10.09 8.26 3.14
C GLY A 65 11.37 7.43 3.32
N ALA A 66 12.53 8.08 3.15
CA ALA A 66 13.84 7.41 3.16
C ALA A 66 14.22 6.77 4.51
N GLY A 67 13.91 7.43 5.62
CA GLY A 67 14.23 6.94 6.97
C GLY A 67 13.46 5.66 7.33
N PRO A 68 12.12 5.69 7.28
CA PRO A 68 11.29 4.52 7.56
C PRO A 68 11.51 3.36 6.58
N ALA A 69 11.71 3.64 5.28
CA ALA A 69 11.93 2.60 4.28
C ALA A 69 13.18 1.75 4.58
N LYS A 70 14.30 2.38 4.94
CA LYS A 70 15.52 1.67 5.34
C LYS A 70 15.34 0.83 6.59
N ARG A 71 14.53 1.30 7.55
CA ARG A 71 14.17 0.52 8.74
C ARG A 71 13.30 -0.68 8.39
N MET A 72 12.33 -0.53 7.50
CA MET A 72 11.43 -1.61 7.07
C MET A 72 12.17 -2.71 6.31
N VAL A 73 13.11 -2.34 5.43
CA VAL A 73 13.90 -3.31 4.65
C VAL A 73 14.90 -4.10 5.50
N ASN A 74 15.44 -3.50 6.55
CA ASN A 74 16.42 -4.13 7.44
C ASN A 74 15.79 -4.82 8.66
N SER A 75 14.47 -4.69 8.86
CA SER A 75 13.80 -5.24 10.04
C SER A 75 13.18 -6.60 9.73
N ASP A 76 13.35 -7.55 10.65
CA ASP A 76 12.63 -8.85 10.65
C ASP A 76 11.16 -8.76 11.08
N LYS A 77 10.67 -7.56 11.41
CA LYS A 77 9.29 -7.37 11.83
C LYS A 77 8.34 -7.49 10.63
N ARG A 78 7.18 -8.12 10.87
CA ARG A 78 6.14 -8.28 9.84
C ARG A 78 5.11 -7.16 9.83
N ILE A 79 5.02 -6.38 10.91
CA ILE A 79 4.05 -5.31 11.10
C ILE A 79 4.82 -3.99 11.26
N PHE A 80 4.48 -3.02 10.42
CA PHE A 80 5.09 -1.70 10.41
C PHE A 80 4.01 -0.64 10.55
N THR A 81 4.18 0.24 11.53
CA THR A 81 3.39 1.45 11.66
C THR A 81 4.26 2.61 11.22
N PHE A 82 3.80 3.37 10.23
CA PHE A 82 4.44 4.62 9.80
C PHE A 82 3.38 5.73 9.84
N CYS A 83 3.68 6.80 10.60
CA CYS A 83 2.88 8.01 10.74
C CYS A 83 3.71 9.20 10.25
#